data_AF-A0A4S2QYP3-F1
#
_entry.id   AF-A0A4S2QYP3-F1
#
_cell.length_a   1.000
_cell.length_b   1.000
_cell.length_c   1.000
_cell.angle_alpha   90.00
_cell.angle_beta   90.00
_cell.angle_gamma   90.00
#
_symmetry.space_group_name_H-M   'P 1'
#
loop_
_entity.id
_entity.type
_entity.pdbx_description
1 polymer ?
#
loop_
_entity_poly.entity_id
_entity_poly.type
_entity_poly.pdbx_seq_one_letter_code
_entity_poly.pdbx_strand_id
1 'polypeptide(L)'
;MAPPRSRSRSRSRLMVAAILMVAASLLVDACGGAGSGGGTKGGTPTSPAAHYQVSPLLKPSGHALGVVDAKTPWQYGIVETFTEEAGRAPDIREYYSSWGDDFDTEGNAFLWQHGQLPMMALVPTDAPLAGIAKGEDDAYIRKLADQIAAYDGPLALSFAGEMNGPWNSWGPEHTKPADFVASWKHVHDVFSARGVTNVIWVWTPHVVDSGTPAELRPYYPGDDYVDWVGLIGYYGPIDGAAFSSLFSPTLHRIADFSSKPVLIAETGVAESDQKEAHIRDLFQGAAKAGVIGLVWYDQRKDWPGGKQLMDWRISTSRGALAAFQVESARNSFGHSFKNG
;
A
#
# COMPACT_ATOMS: atom_id res chain seq x y z
N MET A 1 28.77 43.95 -38.07
CA MET A 1 27.55 43.13 -37.86
C MET A 1 27.93 41.94 -37.00
N ALA A 2 27.36 41.84 -35.80
CA ALA A 2 27.66 40.83 -34.79
C ALA A 2 26.94 39.49 -35.07
N PRO A 3 27.45 38.35 -34.57
CA PRO A 3 26.76 37.06 -34.69
C PRO A 3 25.61 36.95 -33.66
N PRO A 4 24.55 36.16 -33.93
CA PRO A 4 23.48 35.98 -32.97
C PRO A 4 23.86 35.00 -31.86
N ARG A 5 23.26 35.27 -30.70
CA ARG A 5 23.62 34.82 -29.35
C ARG A 5 23.19 33.38 -29.04
N SER A 6 24.00 32.71 -28.21
CA SER A 6 23.70 31.46 -27.52
C SER A 6 22.39 31.56 -26.70
N ARG A 7 21.48 30.60 -26.85
CA ARG A 7 20.33 30.46 -25.95
C ARG A 7 20.76 29.72 -24.68
N SER A 8 20.58 30.41 -23.57
CA SER A 8 20.74 29.97 -22.19
C SER A 8 19.84 28.76 -21.88
N ARG A 9 20.40 27.78 -21.17
CA ARG A 9 19.68 26.68 -20.53
C ARG A 9 18.81 27.24 -19.40
N SER A 10 17.49 27.18 -19.57
CA SER A 10 16.56 27.35 -18.45
C SER A 10 16.62 26.09 -17.58
N ARG A 11 17.15 26.22 -16.36
CA ARG A 11 17.00 25.21 -15.31
C ARG A 11 15.56 25.28 -14.81
N SER A 12 14.72 24.32 -15.20
CA SER A 12 13.41 24.14 -14.57
C SER A 12 13.60 23.76 -13.11
N ARG A 13 12.97 24.55 -12.22
CA ARG A 13 12.90 24.29 -10.79
C ARG A 13 11.96 23.11 -10.57
N LEU A 14 12.45 22.04 -9.93
CA LEU A 14 11.61 20.97 -9.40
C LEU A 14 10.72 21.56 -8.29
N MET A 15 9.40 21.39 -8.42
CA MET A 15 8.46 21.59 -7.33
C MET A 15 8.36 20.29 -6.55
N VAL A 16 8.61 20.38 -5.24
CA VAL A 16 8.44 19.29 -4.27
C VAL A 16 6.95 18.99 -4.14
N ALA A 17 6.55 17.75 -4.41
CA ALA A 17 5.20 17.25 -4.16
C ALA A 17 5.15 16.66 -2.74
N ALA A 18 4.07 16.90 -2.01
CA ALA A 18 3.75 16.19 -0.78
C ALA A 18 2.42 15.48 -1.02
N ILE A 19 2.32 14.19 -0.69
CA ILE A 19 1.02 13.50 -0.65
C ILE A 19 0.26 14.04 0.57
N LEU A 20 -0.60 15.03 0.34
CA LEU A 20 -1.56 15.52 1.34
C LEU A 20 -2.75 14.58 1.38
N MET A 21 -2.78 13.73 2.40
CA MET A 21 -3.99 13.05 2.86
C MET A 21 -4.70 13.96 3.86
N VAL A 22 -5.92 14.38 3.54
CA VAL A 22 -6.74 15.23 4.42
C VAL A 22 -7.34 14.35 5.52
N ALA A 23 -6.84 14.50 6.75
CA ALA A 23 -7.46 13.92 7.94
C ALA A 23 -8.72 14.72 8.32
N ALA A 24 -9.87 14.06 8.34
CA ALA A 24 -11.12 14.63 8.88
C ALA A 24 -11.23 14.24 10.37
N SER A 25 -10.76 15.12 11.26
CA SER A 25 -10.90 14.94 12.71
C SER A 25 -12.25 15.45 13.20
N LEU A 26 -13.11 14.54 13.66
CA LEU A 26 -14.29 14.86 14.46
C LEU A 26 -13.90 14.89 15.94
N LEU A 27 -13.88 16.08 16.53
CA LEU A 27 -13.74 16.29 17.98
C LEU A 27 -15.09 16.01 18.66
N VAL A 28 -15.11 15.06 19.59
CA VAL A 28 -16.18 14.96 20.59
C VAL A 28 -15.58 15.38 21.93
N ASP A 29 -16.00 16.54 22.41
CA ASP A 29 -15.72 17.01 23.77
C ASP A 29 -16.45 16.12 24.79
N ALA A 30 -15.69 15.47 25.66
CA ALA A 30 -16.22 14.88 26.88
C ALA A 30 -15.40 15.37 28.09
N CYS A 31 -15.96 16.36 28.79
CA CYS A 31 -15.46 16.85 30.05
C CYS A 31 -15.52 15.76 31.14
N GLY A 32 -14.36 15.43 31.70
CA GLY A 32 -14.05 15.44 33.13
C GLY A 32 -14.91 14.63 34.11
N GLY A 33 -14.35 13.52 34.60
CA GLY A 33 -14.72 12.90 35.87
C GLY A 33 -13.48 12.32 36.56
N ALA A 34 -13.03 12.96 37.64
CA ALA A 34 -11.86 12.55 38.42
C ALA A 34 -12.17 11.35 39.35
N GLY A 35 -11.22 10.44 39.49
CA GLY A 35 -11.26 9.37 40.49
C GLY A 35 -9.86 8.85 40.81
N SER A 36 -9.43 8.98 42.07
CA SER A 36 -8.11 8.63 42.57
C SER A 36 -7.95 7.14 42.92
N GLY A 37 -6.72 6.62 42.78
CA GLY A 37 -6.11 5.79 43.82
C GLY A 37 -5.69 4.37 43.43
N GLY A 38 -4.51 3.97 43.91
CA GLY A 38 -4.14 2.56 44.13
C GLY A 38 -2.95 2.06 43.33
N GLY A 39 -1.73 2.21 43.87
CA GLY A 39 -0.55 1.58 43.32
C GLY A 39 -0.59 0.06 43.41
N THR A 40 -0.16 -0.62 42.35
CA THR A 40 0.26 -2.01 42.37
C THR A 40 1.51 -2.16 41.51
N LYS A 41 2.49 -2.92 42.02
CA LYS A 41 3.73 -3.27 41.31
C LYS A 41 3.33 -4.11 40.10
N GLY A 42 3.42 -3.52 38.91
CA GLY A 42 3.12 -4.19 37.64
C GLY A 42 4.18 -5.24 37.34
N GLY A 43 3.79 -6.51 37.36
CA GLY A 43 4.45 -7.50 36.51
C GLY A 43 4.29 -7.05 35.07
N THR A 44 5.34 -7.25 34.25
CA THR A 44 5.30 -6.91 32.83
C THR A 44 4.06 -7.55 32.21
N PRO A 45 3.13 -6.77 31.61
CA PRO A 45 1.99 -7.34 30.91
C PRO A 45 2.52 -8.32 29.86
N THR A 46 2.10 -9.58 29.93
CA THR A 46 2.38 -10.54 28.87
C THR A 46 1.53 -10.14 27.68
N SER A 47 2.17 -9.81 26.54
CA SER A 47 1.46 -9.46 25.31
C SER A 47 0.52 -10.60 24.89
N PRO A 48 -0.68 -10.30 24.37
CA PRO A 48 -1.47 -11.32 23.69
C PRO A 48 -0.66 -11.88 22.53
N ALA A 49 -0.45 -13.20 22.48
CA ALA A 49 0.10 -13.83 21.29
C ALA A 49 -0.96 -13.84 20.20
N ALA A 50 -0.56 -13.62 18.94
CA ALA A 50 -1.53 -13.65 17.84
C ALA A 50 -2.18 -15.04 17.71
N HIS A 51 -3.49 -15.03 17.48
CA HIS A 51 -4.29 -16.25 17.32
C HIS A 51 -4.18 -16.87 15.92
N TYR A 52 -3.75 -16.08 14.93
CA TYR A 52 -3.65 -16.47 13.53
C TYR A 52 -2.19 -16.51 13.05
N GLN A 53 -1.89 -17.46 12.16
CA GLN A 53 -0.56 -17.61 11.54
C GLN A 53 -0.67 -17.40 10.03
N VAL A 54 0.04 -16.41 9.49
CA VAL A 54 -0.06 -16.09 8.04
C VAL A 54 0.74 -17.00 7.12
N SER A 55 1.58 -17.91 7.64
CA SER A 55 2.44 -18.78 6.82
C SER A 55 1.72 -19.50 5.66
N PRO A 56 0.47 -19.99 5.79
CA PRO A 56 -0.27 -20.58 4.68
C PRO A 56 -0.61 -19.60 3.55
N LEU A 57 -0.75 -18.31 3.86
CA LEU A 57 -1.15 -17.28 2.89
C LEU A 57 0.01 -16.75 2.07
N LEU A 58 1.26 -16.99 2.48
CA LEU A 58 2.43 -16.35 1.89
C LEU A 58 2.68 -16.76 0.43
N LYS A 59 2.10 -17.87 -0.03
CA LYS A 59 2.26 -18.41 -1.39
C LYS A 59 0.88 -18.70 -2.01
N PRO A 60 0.12 -17.67 -2.38
CA PRO A 60 -1.18 -17.87 -3.00
C PRO A 60 -1.05 -18.65 -4.31
N SER A 61 -2.01 -19.54 -4.57
CA SER A 61 -2.01 -20.41 -5.75
C SER A 61 -2.66 -19.79 -6.99
N GLY A 62 -3.33 -18.64 -6.82
CA GLY A 62 -3.97 -17.87 -7.88
C GLY A 62 -3.66 -16.37 -7.78
N HIS A 63 -4.34 -15.58 -8.61
CA HIS A 63 -4.17 -14.13 -8.63
C HIS A 63 -5.27 -13.46 -7.80
N ALA A 64 -4.91 -12.67 -6.80
CA ALA A 64 -5.86 -11.88 -6.04
C ALA A 64 -6.33 -10.66 -6.84
N LEU A 65 -7.61 -10.33 -6.74
CA LEU A 65 -8.17 -9.07 -7.20
C LEU A 65 -8.50 -8.20 -6.00
N GLY A 66 -7.83 -7.06 -5.83
CA GLY A 66 -8.08 -6.14 -4.73
C GLY A 66 -8.78 -4.85 -5.17
N VAL A 67 -9.26 -4.11 -4.17
CA VAL A 67 -9.70 -2.72 -4.32
C VAL A 67 -9.13 -1.83 -3.20
N VAL A 68 -8.63 -0.66 -3.56
CA VAL A 68 -8.14 0.37 -2.64
C VAL A 68 -8.94 1.66 -2.79
N ASP A 69 -9.16 2.32 -1.65
CA ASP A 69 -9.91 3.56 -1.53
C ASP A 69 -9.52 4.27 -0.21
N ALA A 70 -9.84 5.56 -0.07
CA ALA A 70 -9.48 6.38 1.10
C ALA A 70 -10.36 6.22 2.37
N LYS A 71 -11.31 5.29 2.39
CA LYS A 71 -12.23 5.04 3.51
C LYS A 71 -11.73 3.93 4.43
N THR A 72 -12.26 3.93 5.65
CA THR A 72 -11.87 2.97 6.69
C THR A 72 -12.45 1.57 6.44
N PRO A 73 -11.92 0.52 7.09
CA PRO A 73 -12.44 -0.84 6.98
C PRO A 73 -13.94 -0.99 7.24
N TRP A 74 -14.51 -0.20 8.17
CA TRP A 74 -15.94 -0.18 8.45
C TRP A 74 -16.84 0.31 7.32
N GLN A 75 -16.30 1.11 6.39
CA GLN A 75 -17.09 1.69 5.31
C GLN A 75 -17.24 0.69 4.16
N TYR A 76 -17.85 -0.46 4.46
CA TYR A 76 -17.90 -1.64 3.61
C TYR A 76 -18.60 -1.45 2.26
N GLY A 77 -19.41 -0.40 2.09
CA GLY A 77 -20.15 -0.13 0.85
C GLY A 77 -19.28 0.01 -0.42
N ILE A 78 -17.97 0.25 -0.28
CA ILE A 78 -17.03 0.18 -1.42
C ILE A 78 -16.87 -1.24 -1.93
N VAL A 79 -16.78 -2.22 -1.02
CA VAL A 79 -16.69 -3.64 -1.38
C VAL A 79 -17.99 -4.05 -2.09
N GLU A 80 -19.14 -3.61 -1.60
CA GLU A 80 -20.43 -3.86 -2.25
C GLU A 80 -20.50 -3.24 -3.64
N THR A 81 -20.18 -1.94 -3.77
CA THR A 81 -20.19 -1.23 -5.06
C THR A 81 -19.25 -1.89 -6.06
N PHE A 82 -18.01 -2.17 -5.64
CA PHE A 82 -17.03 -2.84 -6.49
C PHE A 82 -17.51 -4.25 -6.86
N THR A 83 -18.13 -4.99 -5.93
CA THR A 83 -18.69 -6.32 -6.21
C THR A 83 -19.76 -6.27 -7.29
N GLU A 84 -20.68 -5.31 -7.19
CA GLU A 84 -21.75 -5.11 -8.17
C GLU A 84 -21.18 -4.73 -9.55
N GLU A 85 -20.23 -3.81 -9.59
CA GLU A 85 -19.63 -3.32 -10.84
C GLU A 85 -18.69 -4.36 -11.48
N ALA A 86 -17.76 -4.93 -10.72
CA ALA A 86 -16.82 -5.94 -11.20
C ALA A 86 -17.48 -7.31 -11.46
N GLY A 87 -18.68 -7.54 -10.93
CA GLY A 87 -19.37 -8.83 -10.98
C GLY A 87 -18.73 -9.91 -10.09
N ARG A 88 -17.85 -9.52 -9.17
CA ARG A 88 -17.20 -10.39 -8.17
C ARG A 88 -16.66 -9.56 -7.02
N ALA A 89 -16.65 -10.13 -5.82
CA ALA A 89 -16.06 -9.50 -4.66
C ALA A 89 -14.52 -9.42 -4.79
N PRO A 90 -13.88 -8.36 -4.27
CA PRO A 90 -12.44 -8.30 -4.16
C PRO A 90 -11.94 -9.30 -3.10
N ASP A 91 -10.77 -9.88 -3.34
CA ASP A 91 -10.04 -10.73 -2.40
C ASP A 91 -9.22 -9.91 -1.40
N ILE A 92 -8.76 -8.72 -1.79
CA ILE A 92 -7.98 -7.80 -0.96
C ILE A 92 -8.73 -6.48 -0.83
N ARG A 93 -8.84 -5.96 0.40
CA ARG A 93 -9.32 -4.60 0.66
C ARG A 93 -8.21 -3.80 1.29
N GLU A 94 -7.59 -2.91 0.52
CA GLU A 94 -6.53 -2.03 1.01
C GLU A 94 -7.09 -0.70 1.52
N TYR A 95 -6.59 -0.21 2.65
CA TYR A 95 -6.92 1.09 3.20
C TYR A 95 -5.67 1.77 3.78
N TYR A 96 -5.73 3.09 3.90
CA TYR A 96 -4.65 3.87 4.48
C TYR A 96 -4.89 4.12 5.98
N SER A 97 -3.83 4.06 6.77
CA SER A 97 -3.81 4.42 8.19
C SER A 97 -2.62 5.34 8.45
N SER A 98 -2.81 6.38 9.26
CA SER A 98 -1.73 7.30 9.61
C SER A 98 -0.93 6.74 10.78
N TRP A 99 0.37 7.03 10.81
CA TRP A 99 1.20 6.71 11.95
C TRP A 99 0.69 7.43 13.21
N GLY A 100 0.35 6.66 14.23
CA GLY A 100 -0.27 7.14 15.47
C GLY A 100 -1.74 6.74 15.61
N ASP A 101 -2.38 6.30 14.53
CA ASP A 101 -3.78 5.84 14.56
C ASP A 101 -3.92 4.48 15.25
N ASP A 102 -5.07 4.24 15.86
CA ASP A 102 -5.41 2.95 16.44
C ASP A 102 -5.81 1.95 15.35
N PHE A 103 -5.44 0.67 15.54
CA PHE A 103 -5.89 -0.39 14.65
C PHE A 103 -7.39 -0.66 14.82
N ASP A 104 -8.12 -0.64 13.72
CA ASP A 104 -9.54 -0.96 13.67
C ASP A 104 -9.77 -2.48 13.68
N THR A 105 -9.63 -3.09 14.85
CA THR A 105 -9.77 -4.54 15.06
C THR A 105 -11.10 -5.08 14.51
N GLU A 106 -12.21 -4.40 14.80
CA GLU A 106 -13.54 -4.87 14.46
C GLU A 106 -13.82 -4.73 12.95
N GLY A 107 -13.41 -3.62 12.32
CA GLY A 107 -13.56 -3.45 10.88
C GLY A 107 -12.72 -4.43 10.08
N ASN A 108 -11.48 -4.71 10.52
CA ASN A 108 -10.62 -5.73 9.89
C ASN A 108 -11.17 -7.15 10.08
N ALA A 109 -11.72 -7.46 11.26
CA ALA A 109 -12.42 -8.72 11.49
C ALA A 109 -13.66 -8.86 10.60
N PHE A 110 -14.42 -7.78 10.40
CA PHE A 110 -15.55 -7.76 9.49
C PHE A 110 -15.12 -8.04 8.05
N LEU A 111 -14.09 -7.35 7.55
CA LEU A 111 -13.54 -7.59 6.21
C LEU A 111 -13.12 -9.05 6.03
N TRP A 112 -12.35 -9.58 6.99
CA TRP A 112 -11.92 -10.96 6.94
C TRP A 112 -13.11 -11.90 6.94
N GLN A 113 -14.08 -11.73 7.84
CA GLN A 113 -15.30 -12.54 7.90
C GLN A 113 -16.02 -12.61 6.55
N HIS A 114 -16.04 -11.51 5.78
CA HIS A 114 -16.69 -11.41 4.48
C HIS A 114 -15.79 -11.76 3.27
N GLY A 115 -14.58 -12.27 3.53
CA GLY A 115 -13.72 -12.88 2.53
C GLY A 115 -12.64 -11.98 1.95
N GLN A 116 -12.49 -10.76 2.46
CA GLN A 116 -11.42 -9.85 2.07
C GLN A 116 -10.22 -10.01 3.02
N LEU A 117 -9.03 -10.24 2.49
CA LEU A 117 -7.78 -10.00 3.21
C LEU A 117 -7.62 -8.47 3.39
N PRO A 118 -7.61 -7.96 4.63
CA PRO A 118 -7.32 -6.55 4.84
C PRO A 118 -5.86 -6.25 4.55
N MET A 119 -5.61 -5.13 3.87
CA MET A 119 -4.28 -4.61 3.63
C MET A 119 -4.19 -3.17 4.15
N MET A 120 -3.27 -2.92 5.08
CA MET A 120 -3.08 -1.61 5.69
C MET A 120 -1.83 -0.95 5.11
N ALA A 121 -2.00 0.19 4.44
CA ALA A 121 -0.93 1.11 4.10
C ALA A 121 -0.70 2.06 5.28
N LEU A 122 0.35 1.82 6.07
CA LEU A 122 0.71 2.59 7.26
C LEU A 122 1.67 3.75 6.89
N VAL A 123 1.18 4.98 7.05
CA VAL A 123 1.78 6.20 6.48
C VAL A 123 2.45 7.06 7.56
N PRO A 124 3.79 7.25 7.57
CA PRO A 124 4.51 7.97 8.63
C PRO A 124 4.77 9.45 8.31
N THR A 125 3.78 10.18 7.80
CA THR A 125 3.94 11.59 7.36
C THR A 125 4.67 12.47 8.38
N ASP A 126 4.27 12.38 9.65
CA ASP A 126 4.79 13.22 10.74
C ASP A 126 5.81 12.49 11.64
N ALA A 127 6.22 11.27 11.28
CA ALA A 127 7.10 10.43 12.07
C ALA A 127 8.45 10.21 11.35
N PRO A 128 9.54 10.86 11.79
CA PRO A 128 10.85 10.71 11.16
C PRO A 128 11.36 9.27 11.25
N LEU A 129 11.71 8.66 10.11
CA LEU A 129 12.16 7.26 10.09
C LEU A 129 13.41 7.02 10.96
N ALA A 130 14.31 8.00 11.05
CA ALA A 130 15.48 7.91 11.94
C ALA A 130 15.11 7.89 13.44
N GLY A 131 13.98 8.49 13.83
CA GLY A 131 13.46 8.44 15.20
C GLY A 131 12.79 7.09 15.48
N ILE A 132 11.97 6.61 14.53
CA ILE A 132 11.39 5.25 14.56
C ILE A 132 12.50 4.20 14.73
N ALA A 133 13.56 4.27 13.93
CA ALA A 133 14.70 3.35 13.99
C ALA A 133 15.45 3.35 15.34
N LYS A 134 15.33 4.42 16.12
CA LYS A 134 15.92 4.54 17.47
C LYS A 134 14.95 4.13 18.59
N GLY A 135 13.73 3.74 18.24
CA GLY A 135 12.67 3.40 19.18
C GLY A 135 12.04 4.60 19.87
N GLU A 136 12.04 5.78 19.25
CA GLU A 136 11.36 6.97 19.80
C GLU A 136 9.82 6.75 19.84
N ASP A 137 9.29 5.99 18.88
CA ASP A 137 7.86 5.68 18.74
C ASP A 137 7.44 4.31 19.28
N ASP A 138 8.31 3.67 20.06
CA ASP A 138 8.15 2.30 20.58
C ASP A 138 6.84 2.06 21.34
N ALA A 139 6.35 3.07 22.06
CA ALA A 139 5.09 2.97 22.78
C ALA A 139 3.91 2.78 21.81
N TYR A 140 3.91 3.52 20.70
CA TYR A 140 2.91 3.38 19.65
C TYR A 140 3.06 2.04 18.93
N ILE A 141 4.28 1.67 18.51
CA ILE A 141 4.52 0.41 17.77
C ILE A 141 4.07 -0.80 18.61
N ARG A 142 4.37 -0.81 19.93
CA ARG A 142 3.90 -1.88 20.82
C ARG A 142 2.38 -1.91 20.95
N LYS A 143 1.72 -0.75 21.08
CA LYS A 143 0.25 -0.66 21.13
C LYS A 143 -0.37 -1.22 19.85
N LEU A 144 0.14 -0.79 18.69
CA LEU A 144 -0.34 -1.26 17.39
C LEU A 144 -0.17 -2.78 17.25
N ALA A 145 1.01 -3.29 17.61
CA ALA A 145 1.30 -4.72 17.61
C ALA A 145 0.36 -5.52 18.54
N ASP A 146 0.05 -5.01 19.74
CA ASP A 146 -0.92 -5.65 20.64
C ASP A 146 -2.34 -5.69 20.06
N GLN A 147 -2.79 -4.60 19.44
CA GLN A 147 -4.12 -4.54 18.81
C GLN A 147 -4.23 -5.51 17.63
N ILE A 148 -3.18 -5.61 16.82
CA ILE A 148 -3.12 -6.54 15.69
C ILE A 148 -3.01 -7.99 16.17
N ALA A 149 -2.23 -8.29 17.22
CA ALA A 149 -2.15 -9.64 17.78
C ALA A 149 -3.50 -10.10 18.37
N ALA A 150 -4.26 -9.19 18.97
CA ALA A 150 -5.58 -9.49 19.52
C ALA A 150 -6.66 -9.75 18.44
N TYR A 151 -6.42 -9.32 17.20
CA TYR A 151 -7.31 -9.54 16.07
C TYR A 151 -7.19 -10.99 15.54
N ASP A 152 -8.33 -11.69 15.42
CA ASP A 152 -8.40 -13.07 14.93
C ASP A 152 -8.53 -13.13 13.40
N GLY A 153 -7.45 -12.80 12.71
CA GLY A 153 -7.34 -12.93 11.27
C GLY A 153 -6.02 -12.39 10.72
N PRO A 154 -5.77 -12.57 9.41
CA PRO A 154 -4.58 -12.06 8.74
C PRO A 154 -4.70 -10.56 8.44
N LEU A 155 -3.55 -9.90 8.38
CA LEU A 155 -3.39 -8.52 7.90
C LEU A 155 -2.18 -8.45 6.98
N ALA A 156 -2.33 -7.91 5.77
CA ALA A 156 -1.18 -7.45 4.99
C ALA A 156 -0.81 -6.03 5.43
N LEU A 157 0.47 -5.76 5.69
CA LEU A 157 0.96 -4.47 6.17
C LEU A 157 2.03 -3.89 5.24
N SER A 158 1.73 -2.73 4.66
CA SER A 158 2.66 -1.92 3.88
C SER A 158 3.07 -0.70 4.70
N PHE A 159 4.25 -0.74 5.32
CA PHE A 159 4.79 0.38 6.09
C PHE A 159 5.60 1.31 5.19
N ALA A 160 5.30 2.62 5.22
CA ALA A 160 6.07 3.64 4.52
C ALA A 160 6.24 3.33 3.02
N GLY A 161 5.13 2.99 2.35
CA GLY A 161 5.09 2.71 0.91
C GLY A 161 5.64 3.84 0.04
N GLU A 162 6.01 3.52 -1.20
CA GLU A 162 6.64 4.44 -2.16
C GLU A 162 7.89 5.12 -1.60
N MET A 163 8.69 4.41 -0.80
CA MET A 163 9.89 4.95 -0.14
C MET A 163 10.98 5.43 -1.11
N ASN A 164 10.90 5.02 -2.38
CA ASN A 164 11.77 5.46 -3.47
C ASN A 164 11.24 6.70 -4.22
N GLY A 165 10.06 7.21 -3.86
CA GLY A 165 9.45 8.40 -4.45
C GLY A 165 9.84 9.69 -3.72
N PRO A 166 10.26 10.77 -4.41
CA PRO A 166 10.73 12.02 -3.79
C PRO A 166 9.63 12.86 -3.15
N TRP A 167 8.36 12.44 -3.24
CA TRP A 167 7.20 13.20 -2.75
C TRP A 167 6.79 12.89 -1.30
N ASN A 168 7.45 11.92 -0.69
CA ASN A 168 7.17 11.51 0.68
C ASN A 168 8.24 12.06 1.62
N SER A 169 7.85 12.43 2.86
CA SER A 169 8.81 12.86 3.90
C SER A 169 9.81 11.75 4.28
N TRP A 170 9.50 10.49 3.95
CA TRP A 170 10.36 9.32 4.09
C TRP A 170 11.09 8.90 2.79
N GLY A 171 10.96 9.69 1.72
CA GLY A 171 11.56 9.41 0.41
C GLY A 171 12.97 9.99 0.21
N PRO A 172 13.53 9.85 -1.01
CA PRO A 172 14.75 10.54 -1.42
C PRO A 172 14.71 12.05 -1.11
N GLU A 173 15.88 12.67 -0.91
CA GLU A 173 16.06 14.06 -0.47
C GLU A 173 15.67 14.33 1.00
N HIS A 174 14.79 13.52 1.59
CA HIS A 174 14.34 13.68 2.98
C HIS A 174 14.93 12.64 3.92
N THR A 175 15.00 11.38 3.47
CA THR A 175 15.44 10.24 4.28
C THR A 175 16.45 9.39 3.50
N LYS A 176 17.48 8.88 4.18
CA LYS A 176 18.45 7.97 3.55
C LYS A 176 17.86 6.55 3.46
N PRO A 177 18.17 5.77 2.42
CA PRO A 177 17.72 4.38 2.32
C PRO A 177 18.08 3.54 3.56
N ALA A 178 19.24 3.78 4.16
CA ALA A 178 19.66 3.10 5.39
C ALA A 178 18.76 3.40 6.60
N ASP A 179 18.25 4.63 6.71
CA ASP A 179 17.32 5.01 7.79
C ASP A 179 15.95 4.37 7.56
N PHE A 180 15.50 4.24 6.30
CA PHE A 180 14.31 3.46 5.95
C PHE A 180 14.46 1.98 6.32
N VAL A 181 15.59 1.36 5.95
CA VAL A 181 15.84 -0.06 6.29
C VAL A 181 15.89 -0.25 7.80
N ALA A 182 16.53 0.66 8.53
CA ALA A 182 16.62 0.58 9.99
C ALA A 182 15.24 0.72 10.65
N SER A 183 14.39 1.65 10.18
CA SER A 183 13.04 1.82 10.74
C SER A 183 12.13 0.64 10.42
N TRP A 184 12.18 0.11 9.20
CA TRP A 184 11.43 -1.08 8.81
C TRP A 184 11.77 -2.27 9.71
N LYS A 185 13.06 -2.57 9.86
CA LYS A 185 13.52 -3.67 10.72
C LYS A 185 13.10 -3.47 12.16
N HIS A 186 13.21 -2.26 12.68
CA HIS A 186 12.82 -1.94 14.03
C HIS A 186 11.32 -2.21 14.28
N VAL A 187 10.44 -1.74 13.39
CA VAL A 187 8.99 -2.00 13.48
C VAL A 187 8.70 -3.50 13.44
N HIS A 188 9.30 -4.22 12.49
CA HIS A 188 9.17 -5.67 12.38
C HIS A 188 9.64 -6.40 13.66
N ASP A 189 10.81 -6.04 14.18
CA ASP A 189 11.39 -6.68 15.35
C ASP A 189 10.55 -6.44 16.61
N VAL A 190 9.97 -5.24 16.77
CA VAL A 190 9.01 -4.98 17.86
C VAL A 190 7.77 -5.86 17.71
N PHE A 191 7.19 -5.99 16.51
CA PHE A 191 6.05 -6.87 16.26
C PHE A 191 6.39 -8.34 16.57
N SER A 192 7.53 -8.82 16.07
CA SER A 192 8.01 -10.18 16.33
C SER A 192 8.25 -10.43 17.82
N ALA A 193 8.85 -9.48 18.54
CA ALA A 193 9.10 -9.60 19.98
C ALA A 193 7.80 -9.63 20.80
N ARG A 194 6.69 -9.12 20.25
CA ARG A 194 5.36 -9.22 20.86
C ARG A 194 4.58 -10.46 20.45
N GLY A 195 5.15 -11.33 19.61
CA GLY A 195 4.49 -12.55 19.15
C GLY A 195 3.39 -12.30 18.11
N VAL A 196 3.46 -11.17 17.38
CA VAL A 196 2.58 -10.91 16.25
C VAL A 196 2.97 -11.87 15.13
N THR A 197 2.05 -12.74 14.74
CA THR A 197 2.29 -13.78 13.70
C THR A 197 1.21 -13.78 12.62
N ASN A 198 0.28 -12.82 12.70
CA ASN A 198 -0.82 -12.65 11.78
C ASN A 198 -0.61 -11.51 10.76
N VAL A 199 0.63 -11.03 10.61
CA VAL A 199 1.00 -9.96 9.68
C VAL A 199 1.80 -10.51 8.51
N ILE A 200 1.39 -10.18 7.28
CA ILE A 200 2.15 -10.34 6.04
C ILE A 200 2.85 -9.02 5.75
N TRP A 201 4.18 -9.01 5.76
CA TRP A 201 4.98 -7.80 5.53
C TRP A 201 5.15 -7.51 4.04
N VAL A 202 4.57 -6.40 3.57
CA VAL A 202 4.55 -6.03 2.15
C VAL A 202 5.48 -4.83 1.89
N TRP A 203 6.67 -5.09 1.35
CA TRP A 203 7.63 -4.02 1.00
C TRP A 203 7.23 -3.41 -0.34
N THR A 204 6.79 -2.14 -0.32
CA THR A 204 5.99 -1.56 -1.42
C THR A 204 6.65 -0.33 -2.06
N PRO A 205 7.65 -0.49 -2.95
CA PRO A 205 8.15 0.63 -3.75
C PRO A 205 7.15 1.09 -4.82
N HIS A 206 7.31 2.34 -5.25
CA HIS A 206 6.78 2.81 -6.53
C HIS A 206 7.59 2.20 -7.67
N VAL A 207 6.96 1.97 -8.83
CA VAL A 207 7.66 1.55 -10.05
C VAL A 207 8.81 2.51 -10.39
N VAL A 208 9.91 1.99 -10.93
CA VAL A 208 11.05 2.83 -11.32
C VAL A 208 10.78 3.43 -12.70
N ASP A 209 10.61 4.75 -12.72
CA ASP A 209 10.40 5.54 -13.92
C ASP A 209 11.29 6.80 -13.95
N SER A 210 11.01 7.72 -14.89
CA SER A 210 11.79 8.96 -15.01
C SER A 210 11.64 9.92 -13.83
N GLY A 211 10.53 9.85 -13.07
CA GLY A 211 10.27 10.65 -11.88
C GLY A 211 10.79 10.03 -10.59
N THR A 212 11.11 8.73 -10.61
CA THR A 212 11.55 7.93 -9.45
C THR A 212 12.86 7.18 -9.74
N PRO A 213 13.97 7.88 -10.01
CA PRO A 213 15.22 7.24 -10.44
C PRO A 213 15.98 6.53 -9.31
N ALA A 214 15.47 6.54 -8.08
CA ALA A 214 16.15 5.95 -6.94
C ALA A 214 16.30 4.43 -7.12
N GLU A 215 17.51 3.92 -6.86
CA GLU A 215 17.76 2.48 -6.88
C GLU A 215 17.01 1.80 -5.73
N LEU A 216 16.41 0.64 -6.03
CA LEU A 216 15.54 -0.07 -5.08
C LEU A 216 16.31 -0.86 -4.02
N ARG A 217 17.41 -1.52 -4.41
CA ARG A 217 18.16 -2.42 -3.53
C ARG A 217 18.61 -1.77 -2.21
N PRO A 218 19.06 -0.50 -2.16
CA PRO A 218 19.38 0.18 -0.90
C PRO A 218 18.22 0.33 0.10
N TYR A 219 16.97 0.26 -0.36
CA TYR A 219 15.77 0.33 0.49
C TYR A 219 15.28 -1.06 0.93
N TYR A 220 15.86 -2.15 0.41
CA TYR A 220 15.38 -3.50 0.70
C TYR A 220 15.90 -4.00 2.06
N PRO A 221 15.02 -4.33 3.02
CA PRO A 221 15.43 -4.72 4.37
C PRO A 221 15.97 -6.17 4.45
N GLY A 222 15.73 -6.98 3.41
CA GLY A 222 16.14 -8.39 3.32
C GLY A 222 14.95 -9.35 3.40
N ASP A 223 15.14 -10.56 2.87
CA ASP A 223 14.07 -11.57 2.77
C ASP A 223 13.49 -12.00 4.13
N ASP A 224 14.23 -11.85 5.24
CA ASP A 224 13.75 -12.19 6.58
C ASP A 224 12.73 -11.16 7.14
N TYR A 225 12.61 -10.00 6.49
CA TYR A 225 11.77 -8.87 6.92
C TYR A 225 10.64 -8.58 5.93
N VAL A 226 10.49 -9.38 4.89
CA VAL A 226 9.55 -9.17 3.78
C VAL A 226 8.89 -10.49 3.43
N ASP A 227 7.57 -10.51 3.39
CA ASP A 227 6.81 -11.65 2.91
C ASP A 227 6.44 -11.48 1.44
N TRP A 228 5.95 -10.30 1.07
CA TRP A 228 5.59 -9.92 -0.30
C TRP A 228 6.28 -8.64 -0.72
N VAL A 229 6.53 -8.50 -2.01
CA VAL A 229 6.87 -7.21 -2.61
C VAL A 229 5.60 -6.59 -3.17
N GLY A 230 5.28 -5.37 -2.78
CA GLY A 230 4.22 -4.56 -3.38
C GLY A 230 4.78 -3.67 -4.48
N LEU A 231 4.04 -3.44 -5.56
CA LEU A 231 4.37 -2.41 -6.56
C LEU A 231 3.22 -1.42 -6.70
N ILE A 232 3.55 -0.13 -6.69
CA ILE A 232 2.60 0.95 -6.98
C ILE A 232 2.96 1.60 -8.32
N GLY A 233 1.97 1.77 -9.19
CA GLY A 233 2.13 2.48 -10.46
C GLY A 233 0.84 2.50 -11.27
N TYR A 234 0.64 3.55 -12.07
CA TYR A 234 -0.63 3.86 -12.70
C TYR A 234 -0.55 4.00 -14.21
N TYR A 235 -1.53 3.42 -14.91
CA TYR A 235 -1.69 3.66 -16.33
C TYR A 235 -2.25 5.04 -16.56
N GLY A 236 -1.51 5.88 -17.28
CA GLY A 236 -1.90 7.24 -17.54
C GLY A 236 -0.78 8.03 -18.22
N PRO A 237 -0.97 9.36 -18.35
CA PRO A 237 0.02 10.22 -19.00
C PRO A 237 1.31 10.40 -18.20
N ILE A 238 1.33 9.98 -16.93
CA ILE A 238 2.45 10.23 -16.01
C ILE A 238 3.39 9.03 -15.93
N ASP A 239 2.97 7.90 -15.36
CA ASP A 239 3.89 6.78 -15.11
C ASP A 239 4.11 5.94 -16.38
N GLY A 240 3.04 5.63 -17.12
CA GLY A 240 3.14 4.86 -18.35
C GLY A 240 1.80 4.40 -18.92
N ALA A 241 1.84 3.83 -20.12
CA ALA A 241 0.64 3.38 -20.85
C ALA A 241 0.70 1.90 -21.27
N ALA A 242 1.70 1.16 -20.80
CA ALA A 242 1.87 -0.26 -21.09
C ALA A 242 2.59 -0.99 -19.95
N PHE A 243 2.22 -2.25 -19.70
CA PHE A 243 2.78 -3.09 -18.64
C PHE A 243 4.30 -3.26 -18.80
N SER A 244 4.73 -3.41 -20.05
CA SER A 244 6.12 -3.62 -20.42
C SER A 244 7.02 -2.43 -20.09
N SER A 245 6.50 -1.20 -20.18
CA SER A 245 7.23 0.01 -19.79
C SER A 245 7.05 0.37 -18.31
N LEU A 246 5.89 0.03 -17.73
CA LEU A 246 5.53 0.47 -16.38
C LEU A 246 6.06 -0.48 -15.29
N PHE A 247 5.72 -1.77 -15.38
CA PHE A 247 6.02 -2.73 -14.31
C PHE A 247 7.24 -3.59 -14.59
N SER A 248 7.44 -4.01 -15.84
CA SER A 248 8.50 -4.97 -16.19
C SER A 248 9.92 -4.52 -15.82
N PRO A 249 10.33 -3.24 -15.99
CA PRO A 249 11.66 -2.80 -15.58
C PRO A 249 11.90 -2.97 -14.09
N THR A 250 10.91 -2.61 -13.27
CA THR A 250 10.95 -2.72 -11.81
C THR A 250 10.99 -4.17 -11.36
N LEU A 251 10.15 -5.03 -11.96
CA LEU A 251 10.14 -6.47 -11.70
C LEU A 251 11.50 -7.11 -11.96
N HIS A 252 12.16 -6.78 -13.09
CA HIS A 252 13.49 -7.29 -13.38
C HIS A 252 14.54 -6.85 -12.35
N ARG A 253 14.51 -5.58 -11.91
CA ARG A 253 15.44 -5.10 -10.87
C ARG A 253 15.25 -5.82 -9.54
N ILE A 254 14.00 -6.11 -9.15
CA ILE A 254 13.70 -6.82 -7.90
C ILE A 254 14.18 -8.27 -7.97
N ALA A 255 14.02 -8.93 -9.12
CA ALA A 255 14.48 -10.30 -9.35
C ALA A 255 16.00 -10.48 -9.18
N ASP A 256 16.79 -9.40 -9.28
CA ASP A 256 18.24 -9.44 -9.06
C ASP A 256 18.63 -9.63 -7.57
N PHE A 257 17.71 -9.41 -6.63
CA PHE A 257 18.01 -9.46 -5.19
C PHE A 257 16.94 -10.10 -4.30
N SER A 258 15.76 -10.43 -4.83
CA SER A 258 14.73 -11.16 -4.07
C SER A 258 13.92 -12.09 -4.99
N SER A 259 13.35 -13.13 -4.38
CA SER A 259 12.43 -14.08 -5.03
C SER A 259 11.04 -14.07 -4.38
N LYS A 260 10.77 -13.08 -3.53
CA LYS A 260 9.48 -12.96 -2.83
C LYS A 260 8.34 -12.75 -3.84
N PRO A 261 7.15 -13.30 -3.56
CA PRO A 261 5.99 -13.08 -4.42
C PRO A 261 5.68 -11.58 -4.56
N VAL A 262 5.31 -11.16 -5.77
CA VAL A 262 5.04 -9.75 -6.08
C VAL A 262 3.55 -9.51 -6.23
N LEU A 263 3.00 -8.56 -5.49
CA LEU A 263 1.66 -8.01 -5.62
C LEU A 263 1.76 -6.65 -6.35
N ILE A 264 0.89 -6.37 -7.31
CA ILE A 264 0.67 -4.98 -7.73
C ILE A 264 -0.22 -4.35 -6.66
N ALA A 265 0.41 -3.78 -5.66
CA ALA A 265 -0.21 -3.35 -4.40
C ALA A 265 -1.19 -2.20 -4.62
N GLU A 266 -0.98 -1.36 -5.64
CA GLU A 266 -1.91 -0.31 -6.00
C GLU A 266 -1.71 0.06 -7.47
N THR A 267 -2.77 0.01 -8.27
CA THR A 267 -2.74 0.42 -9.68
C THR A 267 -4.12 0.85 -10.16
N GLY A 268 -4.19 1.43 -11.35
CA GLY A 268 -5.44 1.79 -12.00
C GLY A 268 -5.16 2.33 -13.39
N VAL A 269 -6.21 2.43 -14.19
CA VAL A 269 -6.15 2.99 -15.55
C VAL A 269 -6.94 4.28 -15.59
N ALA A 270 -6.23 5.38 -15.81
CA ALA A 270 -6.81 6.70 -16.01
C ALA A 270 -7.81 6.73 -17.17
N GLU A 271 -8.90 7.49 -16.99
CA GLU A 271 -9.86 7.73 -18.07
C GLU A 271 -9.20 8.32 -19.32
N SER A 272 -9.41 7.65 -20.46
CA SER A 272 -8.96 8.04 -21.79
C SER A 272 -9.63 7.17 -22.84
N ASP A 273 -9.54 7.56 -24.12
CA ASP A 273 -10.02 6.75 -25.26
C ASP A 273 -9.33 5.37 -25.37
N GLN A 274 -8.23 5.16 -24.65
CA GLN A 274 -7.46 3.91 -24.64
C GLN A 274 -7.69 3.05 -23.40
N LYS A 275 -8.53 3.49 -22.45
CA LYS A 275 -8.71 2.81 -21.15
C LYS A 275 -9.06 1.33 -21.29
N GLU A 276 -9.92 0.99 -22.25
CA GLU A 276 -10.23 -0.42 -22.53
C GLU A 276 -9.01 -1.25 -22.93
N ALA A 277 -8.16 -0.72 -23.82
CA ALA A 277 -6.98 -1.42 -24.30
C ALA A 277 -5.94 -1.55 -23.18
N HIS A 278 -5.76 -0.50 -22.38
CA HIS A 278 -4.85 -0.49 -21.24
C HIS A 278 -5.30 -1.44 -20.11
N ILE A 279 -6.61 -1.56 -19.84
CA ILE A 279 -7.13 -2.57 -18.91
C ILE A 279 -6.72 -3.98 -19.36
N ARG A 280 -6.92 -4.30 -20.65
CA ARG A 280 -6.52 -5.59 -21.21
C ARG A 280 -5.01 -5.82 -21.10
N ASP A 281 -4.20 -4.83 -21.44
CA ASP A 281 -2.74 -4.90 -21.35
C ASP A 281 -2.27 -5.12 -19.90
N LEU A 282 -2.84 -4.42 -18.93
CA LEU A 282 -2.51 -4.57 -17.51
C LEU A 282 -2.77 -6.00 -17.01
N PHE A 283 -3.98 -6.52 -17.20
CA PHE A 283 -4.31 -7.86 -16.71
C PHE A 283 -3.48 -8.96 -17.39
N GLN A 284 -3.28 -8.87 -18.71
CA GLN A 284 -2.47 -9.84 -19.46
C GLN A 284 -1.00 -9.78 -19.07
N GLY A 285 -0.46 -8.56 -18.91
CA GLY A 285 0.90 -8.33 -18.46
C GLY A 285 1.13 -8.86 -17.05
N ALA A 286 0.21 -8.58 -16.12
CA ALA A 286 0.25 -9.05 -14.74
C ALA A 286 0.22 -10.58 -14.68
N ALA A 287 -0.71 -11.24 -15.37
CA ALA A 287 -0.79 -12.69 -15.43
C ALA A 287 0.49 -13.32 -16.01
N LYS A 288 1.01 -12.75 -17.11
CA LYS A 288 2.24 -13.22 -17.74
C LYS A 288 3.47 -13.04 -16.85
N ALA A 289 3.51 -11.97 -16.06
CA ALA A 289 4.59 -11.72 -15.10
C ALA A 289 4.52 -12.62 -13.86
N GLY A 290 3.40 -13.33 -13.64
CA GLY A 290 3.24 -14.21 -12.49
C GLY A 290 3.12 -13.46 -11.15
N VAL A 291 2.63 -12.21 -11.16
CA VAL A 291 2.33 -11.49 -9.92
C VAL A 291 1.20 -12.20 -9.16
N ILE A 292 1.18 -12.14 -7.84
CA ILE A 292 0.16 -12.80 -7.02
C ILE A 292 -1.20 -12.12 -7.03
N GLY A 293 -1.31 -10.94 -7.65
CA GLY A 293 -2.55 -10.19 -7.74
C GLY A 293 -2.31 -8.74 -8.13
N LEU A 294 -3.42 -8.01 -8.24
CA LEU A 294 -3.41 -6.57 -8.37
C LEU A 294 -4.54 -5.96 -7.54
N VAL A 295 -4.31 -4.79 -6.96
CA VAL A 295 -5.30 -4.02 -6.20
C VAL A 295 -5.63 -2.77 -6.99
N TRP A 296 -6.92 -2.59 -7.32
CA TRP A 296 -7.39 -1.50 -8.15
C TRP A 296 -7.75 -0.26 -7.33
N TYR A 297 -7.21 0.89 -7.70
CA TYR A 297 -7.52 2.19 -7.15
C TYR A 297 -8.81 2.74 -7.75
N ASP A 298 -9.94 2.39 -7.15
CA ASP A 298 -11.27 2.67 -7.71
C ASP A 298 -11.79 4.06 -7.31
N GLN A 299 -11.03 5.11 -7.67
CA GLN A 299 -11.31 6.47 -7.23
C GLN A 299 -11.24 7.51 -8.34
N ARG A 300 -11.92 8.63 -8.11
CA ARG A 300 -11.75 9.87 -8.87
C ARG A 300 -11.15 10.93 -7.96
N LYS A 301 -9.92 11.34 -8.25
CA LYS A 301 -9.13 12.26 -7.41
C LYS A 301 -8.22 13.11 -8.28
N ASP A 302 -7.70 14.22 -7.77
CA ASP A 302 -6.59 14.88 -8.45
C ASP A 302 -5.34 13.99 -8.42
N TRP A 303 -4.58 14.01 -9.51
CA TRP A 303 -3.27 13.34 -9.56
C TRP A 303 -2.41 13.78 -8.36
N PRO A 304 -1.71 12.86 -7.68
CA PRO A 304 -0.84 13.21 -6.56
C PRO A 304 0.14 14.35 -6.90
N GLY A 305 0.13 15.42 -6.12
CA GLY A 305 0.99 16.60 -6.35
C GLY A 305 0.56 17.52 -7.51
N GLY A 306 -0.57 17.25 -8.15
CA GLY A 306 -1.13 18.04 -9.26
C GLY A 306 -2.54 18.56 -8.99
N LYS A 307 -3.11 19.23 -10.00
CA LYS A 307 -4.53 19.63 -10.05
C LYS A 307 -5.27 18.95 -11.20
N GLN A 308 -4.62 18.01 -11.87
CA GLN A 308 -5.22 17.30 -12.98
C GLN A 308 -6.16 16.27 -12.40
N LEU A 309 -7.46 16.45 -12.61
CA LEU A 309 -8.45 15.50 -12.15
C LEU A 309 -8.34 14.21 -12.94
N MET A 310 -8.33 13.12 -12.19
CA MET A 310 -8.00 11.81 -12.63
C MET A 310 -9.16 10.86 -12.23
N ASP A 311 -9.75 10.11 -13.19
CA ASP A 311 -10.80 9.11 -12.94
C ASP A 311 -10.38 7.63 -13.24
N TRP A 312 -10.11 6.87 -12.17
CA TRP A 312 -9.51 5.52 -12.21
C TRP A 312 -10.60 4.47 -12.07
N ARG A 313 -11.85 4.89 -11.84
CA ARG A 313 -12.97 3.99 -11.58
C ARG A 313 -13.16 3.00 -12.72
N ILE A 314 -13.50 1.76 -12.41
CA ILE A 314 -13.73 0.73 -13.44
C ILE A 314 -14.96 1.05 -14.32
N SER A 315 -15.89 1.84 -13.78
CA SER A 315 -17.18 2.18 -14.39
C SER A 315 -17.22 3.52 -15.15
N THR A 316 -16.07 4.09 -15.55
CA THR A 316 -16.04 5.36 -16.31
C THR A 316 -16.70 5.28 -17.69
N SER A 317 -16.75 4.10 -18.30
CA SER A 317 -17.53 3.82 -19.50
C SER A 317 -17.99 2.37 -19.54
N ARG A 318 -19.03 2.08 -20.35
CA ARG A 318 -19.48 0.70 -20.60
C ARG A 318 -18.35 -0.21 -21.10
N GLY A 319 -17.47 0.36 -21.91
CA GLY A 319 -16.33 -0.32 -22.50
C GLY A 319 -15.28 -0.68 -21.45
N ALA A 320 -14.89 0.28 -20.63
CA ALA A 320 -13.93 0.09 -19.54
C ALA A 320 -14.42 -0.98 -18.55
N LEU A 321 -15.69 -0.88 -18.14
CA LEU A 321 -16.29 -1.85 -17.22
C LEU A 321 -16.31 -3.26 -17.81
N ALA A 322 -16.74 -3.40 -19.07
CA ALA A 322 -16.76 -4.69 -19.74
C ALA A 322 -15.35 -5.28 -19.91
N ALA A 323 -14.34 -4.45 -20.24
CA ALA A 323 -12.96 -4.89 -20.32
C ALA A 323 -12.47 -5.40 -18.95
N PHE A 324 -12.75 -4.67 -17.87
CA PHE A 324 -12.37 -5.07 -16.51
C PHE A 324 -13.03 -6.40 -16.09
N GLN A 325 -14.35 -6.53 -16.26
CA GLN A 325 -15.10 -7.76 -15.95
C GLN A 325 -14.57 -8.97 -16.72
N VAL A 326 -14.28 -8.80 -18.02
CA VAL A 326 -13.77 -9.87 -18.87
C VAL A 326 -12.37 -10.30 -18.45
N GLU A 327 -11.45 -9.36 -18.23
CA GLU A 327 -10.04 -9.66 -17.98
C GLU A 327 -9.79 -10.17 -16.56
N SER A 328 -10.50 -9.64 -15.57
CA SER A 328 -10.47 -10.17 -14.21
C SER A 328 -11.00 -11.61 -14.15
N ALA A 329 -12.02 -11.96 -14.94
CA ALA A 329 -12.53 -13.32 -15.01
C ALA A 329 -11.62 -14.31 -15.77
N ARG A 330 -10.99 -13.86 -16.88
CA ARG A 330 -10.20 -14.74 -17.77
C ARG A 330 -8.81 -15.08 -17.25
N ASN A 331 -8.16 -14.15 -16.57
CA ASN A 331 -6.77 -14.29 -16.16
C ASN A 331 -6.64 -14.84 -14.72
N SER A 332 -7.64 -15.58 -14.25
CA SER A 332 -7.68 -16.19 -12.91
C SER A 332 -7.48 -15.21 -11.75
N PHE A 333 -7.84 -13.93 -11.94
CA PHE A 333 -7.92 -12.94 -10.86
C PHE A 333 -9.22 -13.14 -10.08
N GLY A 334 -9.21 -13.11 -8.75
CA GLY A 334 -10.36 -13.48 -7.92
C GLY A 334 -10.16 -14.81 -7.18
N HIS A 335 -9.01 -14.98 -6.54
CA HIS A 335 -8.66 -16.19 -5.79
C HIS A 335 -8.63 -15.89 -4.29
N SER A 336 -9.67 -16.36 -3.58
CA SER A 336 -9.85 -16.06 -2.16
C SER A 336 -8.79 -16.69 -1.28
N PHE A 337 -8.23 -15.88 -0.37
CA PHE A 337 -7.29 -16.33 0.67
C PHE A 337 -7.92 -17.23 1.75
N LYS A 338 -9.25 -17.37 1.80
CA LYS A 338 -9.93 -18.27 2.75
C LYS A 338 -10.07 -19.71 2.29
N ASN A 339 -10.16 -19.91 0.98
CA ASN A 339 -10.59 -21.17 0.38
C ASN A 339 -9.54 -21.75 -0.60
N GLY A 340 -8.36 -21.14 -0.66
CA GLY A 340 -7.26 -21.45 -1.57
C GLY A 340 -6.07 -22.12 -0.89
#